data_AF-A0A7C6QIT6-F1
#
_entry.id   AF-A0A7C6QIT6-F1
#
_cell.length_a   1.000
_cell.length_b   1.000
_cell.length_c   1.000
_cell.angle_alpha   90.00
_cell.angle_beta   90.00
_cell.angle_gamma   90.00
#
_symmetry.space_group_name_H-M   'P 1'
#
loop_
_entity.id
_entity.type
_entity.pdbx_description
1 polymer ?
#
loop_
_entity_poly.entity_id
_entity_poly.type
_entity_poly.pdbx_seq_one_letter_code
_entity_poly.pdbx_strand_id
1 'polypeptide(L)'
;MDVHELTCQVKELAREKGAALVGVAPVERFDPMPPLYDAVPKGQHPKDFLPKARSVISFAMPILPAVLEAPAVLAGEESDLIPEEARSSYYDQVYNRVGHVLHDYHLELIGQLIGQFLMQCGYNAMIFPTTGVYPTFRNKSAAEVWAASPFRFTSGPFSHRHAATRAGLGEFGYNNLVLTREFGPRQRFNSVVTDAELVPDPLIDQPICLRDKCRLCLKACPMQAIALRTDPGREDYRSIQSDDPQRIFIDTPSMSFPTLCISRAQSGTKYPVLGDCLRICPIPKKAERLPQHLHHCR
;
A
#
# COMPACT_ATOMS: atom_id res chain seq x y z
N MET A 1 17.17 -25.82 13.35
CA MET A 1 16.00 -25.59 12.50
C MET A 1 16.50 -25.39 11.09
N ASP A 2 15.99 -26.18 10.14
CA ASP A 2 16.35 -26.01 8.72
C ASP A 2 15.57 -24.86 8.07
N VAL A 3 15.91 -24.51 6.82
CA VAL A 3 15.30 -23.39 6.09
C VAL A 3 13.80 -23.55 5.86
N HIS A 4 13.32 -24.77 5.63
CA HIS A 4 11.90 -25.05 5.39
C HIS A 4 11.12 -24.94 6.68
N GLU A 5 11.63 -25.55 7.75
CA GLU A 5 11.05 -25.49 9.09
C GLU A 5 10.96 -24.04 9.59
N LEU A 6 12.04 -23.26 9.45
CA LEU A 6 12.07 -21.84 9.82
C LEU A 6 11.04 -21.04 9.02
N THR A 7 10.95 -21.28 7.71
CA THR A 7 9.99 -20.57 6.85
C THR A 7 8.55 -20.90 7.24
N CYS A 8 8.25 -22.16 7.57
CA CYS A 8 6.93 -22.56 8.01
C CYS A 8 6.56 -21.87 9.33
N GLN A 9 7.43 -21.92 10.34
CA GLN A 9 7.17 -21.32 11.65
C GLN A 9 6.98 -19.80 11.58
N VAL A 10 7.78 -19.09 10.77
CA VAL A 10 7.59 -17.64 10.55
C VAL A 10 6.22 -17.34 9.95
N LYS A 11 5.81 -18.10 8.92
CA LYS A 11 4.52 -17.90 8.25
C LYS A 11 3.35 -18.28 9.15
N GLU A 12 3.46 -19.35 9.92
CA GLU A 12 2.46 -19.77 10.91
C GLU A 12 2.30 -18.71 11.99
N LEU A 13 3.40 -18.24 12.58
CA LEU A 13 3.38 -17.16 13.57
C LEU A 13 2.66 -15.92 13.03
N ALA A 14 2.98 -15.49 11.81
CA ALA A 14 2.30 -14.34 11.21
C ALA A 14 0.78 -14.55 11.08
N ARG A 15 0.36 -15.73 10.61
CA ARG A 15 -1.07 -16.07 10.43
C ARG A 15 -1.80 -16.20 11.76
N GLU A 16 -1.23 -16.89 12.74
CA GLU A 16 -1.77 -17.03 14.08
C GLU A 16 -1.97 -15.67 14.76
N LYS A 17 -1.10 -14.69 14.45
CA LYS A 17 -1.19 -13.33 14.97
C LYS A 17 -2.08 -12.42 14.13
N GLY A 18 -2.72 -12.90 13.07
CA GLY A 18 -3.78 -12.18 12.36
C GLY A 18 -3.44 -11.71 10.94
N ALA A 19 -2.26 -12.03 10.41
CA ALA A 19 -1.99 -11.79 8.99
C ALA A 19 -2.85 -12.74 8.13
N ALA A 20 -3.64 -12.18 7.23
CA ALA A 20 -4.45 -12.98 6.29
C ALA A 20 -3.61 -13.52 5.13
N LEU A 21 -2.57 -12.79 4.72
CA LEU A 21 -1.62 -13.20 3.68
C LEU A 21 -0.21 -13.06 4.22
N VAL A 22 0.67 -13.98 3.84
CA VAL A 22 2.09 -13.98 4.18
C VAL A 22 2.87 -14.55 3.01
N GLY A 23 3.91 -13.85 2.59
CA GLY A 23 4.80 -14.25 1.50
C GLY A 23 6.24 -13.89 1.83
N VAL A 24 7.17 -14.56 1.15
CA VAL A 24 8.61 -14.37 1.31
C VAL A 24 9.23 -14.05 -0.04
N ALA A 25 10.01 -12.99 -0.09
CA ALA A 25 10.86 -12.63 -1.21
C ALA A 25 12.33 -12.86 -0.84
N PRO A 26 13.16 -13.41 -1.75
CA PRO A 26 14.60 -13.33 -1.61
C PRO A 26 15.04 -11.89 -1.93
N VAL A 27 16.11 -11.42 -1.29
CA VAL A 27 16.55 -10.02 -1.41
C VAL A 27 16.95 -9.65 -2.84
N GLU A 28 17.37 -10.63 -3.65
CA GLU A 28 17.71 -10.46 -5.06
C GLU A 28 16.52 -9.94 -5.88
N ARG A 29 15.26 -10.17 -5.45
CA ARG A 29 14.07 -9.58 -6.13
C ARG A 29 13.95 -8.05 -5.94
N PHE A 30 14.86 -7.41 -5.23
CA PHE A 30 14.93 -5.97 -5.08
C PHE A 30 16.01 -5.34 -5.98
N ASP A 31 16.80 -6.17 -6.68
CA ASP A 31 17.69 -5.71 -7.73
C ASP A 31 16.92 -5.57 -9.06
N PRO A 32 17.27 -4.61 -9.93
CA PRO A 32 16.62 -4.42 -11.22
C PRO A 32 17.00 -5.57 -12.18
N MET A 33 16.23 -6.65 -12.19
CA MET A 33 16.37 -7.81 -13.08
C MET A 33 15.03 -8.16 -13.73
N PRO A 34 14.96 -8.47 -15.04
CA PRO A 34 13.69 -8.85 -15.66
C PRO A 34 12.96 -9.96 -14.87
N PRO A 35 11.65 -9.85 -14.58
CA PRO A 35 10.69 -8.84 -15.05
C PRO A 35 10.57 -7.57 -14.16
N LEU A 36 11.49 -7.36 -13.23
CA LEU A 36 11.63 -6.16 -12.39
C LEU A 36 12.49 -5.13 -13.13
N TYR A 37 11.96 -3.93 -13.30
CA TYR A 37 12.62 -2.88 -14.09
C TYR A 37 12.94 -1.65 -13.24
N ASP A 38 12.18 -1.39 -12.18
CA ASP A 38 12.42 -0.24 -11.32
C ASP A 38 13.56 -0.55 -10.32
N ALA A 39 14.62 0.25 -10.40
CA ALA A 39 15.66 0.25 -9.38
C ALA A 39 15.10 0.78 -8.04
N VAL A 40 15.50 0.14 -6.95
CA VAL A 40 15.17 0.65 -5.61
C VAL A 40 15.87 1.98 -5.38
N PRO A 41 15.18 3.01 -4.84
CA PRO A 41 15.82 4.27 -4.48
C PRO A 41 17.00 4.06 -3.53
N LYS A 42 18.06 4.85 -3.70
CA LYS A 42 19.25 4.78 -2.84
C LYS A 42 18.86 4.89 -1.36
N GLY A 43 19.36 3.96 -0.54
CA GLY A 43 19.07 3.91 0.90
C GLY A 43 17.76 3.21 1.25
N GLN A 44 17.07 2.59 0.29
CA GLN A 44 15.84 1.82 0.51
C GLN A 44 15.94 0.34 0.13
N HIS A 45 17.11 -0.13 -0.29
CA HIS A 45 17.32 -1.55 -0.56
C HIS A 45 17.30 -2.32 0.77
N PRO A 46 16.79 -3.57 0.84
CA PRO A 46 16.83 -4.36 2.09
C PRO A 46 18.23 -4.41 2.72
N LYS A 47 19.28 -4.48 1.89
CA LYS A 47 20.69 -4.44 2.35
C LYS A 47 21.16 -3.09 2.90
N ASP A 48 20.48 -1.99 2.59
CA ASP A 48 20.78 -0.67 3.20
C ASP A 48 20.35 -0.63 4.67
N PHE A 49 19.29 -1.37 5.02
CA PHE A 49 18.78 -1.51 6.38
C PHE A 49 19.51 -2.58 7.18
N LEU A 50 19.78 -3.72 6.55
CA LEU A 50 20.47 -4.85 7.14
C LEU A 50 21.48 -5.41 6.13
N PRO A 51 22.79 -5.13 6.23
CA PRO A 51 23.78 -5.46 5.20
C PRO A 51 23.85 -6.93 4.80
N LYS A 52 23.52 -7.84 5.73
CA LYS A 52 23.49 -9.30 5.51
C LYS A 52 22.10 -9.83 5.15
N ALA A 53 21.13 -8.98 4.84
CA ALA A 53 19.77 -9.39 4.51
C ALA A 53 19.76 -10.42 3.37
N ARG A 54 18.99 -11.49 3.57
CA ARG A 54 18.77 -12.58 2.61
C ARG A 54 17.31 -12.72 2.22
N SER A 55 16.39 -12.38 3.12
CA SER A 55 14.95 -12.53 2.89
C SER A 55 14.16 -11.31 3.36
N VAL A 56 13.02 -11.08 2.70
CA VAL A 56 11.98 -10.13 3.11
C VAL A 56 10.67 -10.88 3.27
N ILE A 57 10.11 -10.86 4.47
CA ILE A 57 8.79 -11.42 4.78
C ILE A 57 7.79 -10.29 4.62
N SER A 58 6.77 -10.45 3.76
CA SER A 58 5.66 -9.52 3.60
C SER A 58 4.38 -10.15 4.08
N PHE A 59 3.55 -9.39 4.78
CA PHE A 59 2.28 -9.88 5.30
C PHE A 59 1.22 -8.79 5.27
N ALA A 60 -0.04 -9.21 5.17
CA ALA A 60 -1.16 -8.32 4.92
C ALA A 60 -2.37 -8.60 5.81
N MET A 61 -3.13 -7.54 6.08
CA MET A 61 -4.42 -7.61 6.77
C MET A 61 -5.51 -6.91 5.95
N PRO A 62 -6.67 -7.57 5.72
CA PRO A 62 -7.76 -7.00 4.93
C PRO A 62 -8.52 -5.96 5.75
N ILE A 63 -8.86 -4.84 5.10
CA ILE A 63 -9.75 -3.82 5.68
C ILE A 63 -11.18 -4.30 5.50
N LEU A 64 -11.98 -4.26 6.57
CA LEU A 64 -13.39 -4.61 6.50
C LEU A 64 -14.12 -3.73 5.47
N PRO A 65 -14.87 -4.30 4.49
CA PRO A 65 -15.54 -3.51 3.46
C PRO A 65 -16.45 -2.42 4.01
N ALA A 66 -17.21 -2.71 5.08
CA ALA A 66 -18.08 -1.73 5.72
C ALA A 66 -17.31 -0.54 6.33
N VAL A 67 -16.13 -0.77 6.93
CA VAL A 67 -15.27 0.28 7.48
C VAL A 67 -14.71 1.17 6.38
N LEU A 68 -14.43 0.59 5.22
CA LEU A 68 -13.94 1.35 4.07
C LEU A 68 -15.04 2.15 3.36
N GLU A 69 -16.21 1.53 3.14
CA GLU A 69 -17.29 2.06 2.30
C GLU A 69 -18.20 3.03 3.06
N ALA A 70 -18.62 2.66 4.27
CA ALA A 70 -19.65 3.41 5.01
C ALA A 70 -19.26 4.88 5.28
N PRO A 71 -18.01 5.23 5.67
CA PRO A 71 -17.65 6.61 5.98
C PRO A 71 -17.94 7.61 4.85
N ALA A 72 -17.57 7.28 3.61
CA ALA A 72 -17.80 8.17 2.48
C ALA A 72 -19.28 8.27 2.11
N VAL A 73 -20.05 7.20 2.34
CA VAL A 73 -21.49 7.21 2.08
C VAL A 73 -22.21 8.03 3.13
N LEU A 74 -21.98 7.73 4.42
CA LEU A 74 -22.62 8.42 5.53
C LEU A 74 -22.23 9.90 5.62
N ALA A 75 -21.05 10.28 5.12
CA ALA A 75 -20.66 11.68 4.98
C ALA A 75 -21.62 12.50 4.08
N GLY A 76 -22.34 11.83 3.15
CA GLY A 76 -23.32 12.44 2.27
C GLY A 76 -24.78 12.26 2.69
N GLU A 77 -25.07 11.59 3.80
CA GLU A 77 -26.44 11.34 4.28
C GLU A 77 -26.81 12.33 5.41
N GLU A 78 -28.09 12.62 5.58
CA GLU A 78 -28.59 13.40 6.73
C GLU A 78 -28.39 12.62 8.04
N SER A 79 -28.18 13.35 9.14
CA SER A 79 -27.91 12.77 10.46
C SER A 79 -28.44 13.68 11.56
N ASP A 80 -29.21 13.11 12.49
CA ASP A 80 -29.71 13.81 13.68
C ASP A 80 -28.60 14.06 14.72
N LEU A 81 -27.55 13.22 14.70
CA LEU A 81 -26.48 13.24 15.71
C LEU A 81 -25.26 14.06 15.28
N ILE A 82 -24.99 14.10 13.97
CA ILE A 82 -23.75 14.68 13.44
C ILE A 82 -24.09 15.89 12.57
N PRO A 83 -23.74 17.12 13.01
CA PRO A 83 -23.93 18.34 12.23
C PRO A 83 -23.27 18.23 10.85
N GLU A 84 -23.90 18.84 9.84
CA GLU A 84 -23.44 18.79 8.45
C GLU A 84 -21.95 19.20 8.30
N GLU A 85 -21.56 20.29 8.95
CA GLU A 85 -20.18 20.83 8.91
C GLU A 85 -19.14 19.85 9.47
N ALA A 86 -19.52 18.98 10.40
CA ALA A 86 -18.61 18.02 11.04
C ALA A 86 -18.61 16.65 10.35
N ARG A 87 -19.63 16.33 9.55
CA ARG A 87 -19.97 14.97 9.12
C ARG A 87 -18.83 14.26 8.40
N SER A 88 -18.23 14.95 7.44
CA SER A 88 -17.11 14.42 6.67
C SER A 88 -15.88 14.12 7.52
N SER A 89 -15.49 15.05 8.39
CA SER A 89 -14.34 14.88 9.29
C SER A 89 -14.61 13.77 10.30
N TYR A 90 -15.83 13.72 10.87
CA TYR A 90 -16.25 12.69 11.80
C TYR A 90 -16.13 11.29 11.21
N TYR A 91 -16.69 11.06 10.02
CA TYR A 91 -16.62 9.75 9.37
C TYR A 91 -15.21 9.40 8.87
N ASP A 92 -14.42 10.38 8.43
CA ASP A 92 -13.01 10.16 8.13
C ASP A 92 -12.24 9.67 9.38
N GLN A 93 -12.53 10.21 10.57
CA GLN A 93 -11.96 9.72 11.83
C GLN A 93 -12.36 8.28 12.16
N VAL A 94 -13.56 7.83 11.77
CA VAL A 94 -13.97 6.42 11.92
C VAL A 94 -13.04 5.52 11.11
N TYR A 95 -12.86 5.79 9.82
CA TYR A 95 -11.92 5.03 8.99
C TYR A 95 -10.49 5.13 9.54
N ASN A 96 -10.03 6.34 9.88
CA ASN A 96 -8.70 6.56 10.42
C ASN A 96 -8.44 5.71 11.67
N ARG A 97 -9.40 5.63 12.60
CA ARG A 97 -9.22 4.84 13.82
C ARG A 97 -9.19 3.34 13.56
N VAL A 98 -10.23 2.79 12.91
CA VAL A 98 -10.43 1.33 12.85
C VAL A 98 -10.00 0.68 11.53
N GLY A 99 -9.87 1.44 10.44
CA GLY A 99 -9.41 0.97 9.13
C GLY A 99 -7.95 1.33 8.81
N HIS A 100 -7.33 2.21 9.60
CA HIS A 100 -5.95 2.65 9.40
C HIS A 100 -5.07 2.41 10.64
N VAL A 101 -5.25 3.20 11.70
CA VAL A 101 -4.36 3.21 12.88
C VAL A 101 -4.35 1.86 13.61
N LEU A 102 -5.52 1.25 13.83
CA LEU A 102 -5.59 -0.07 14.47
C LEU A 102 -4.84 -1.15 13.65
N HIS A 103 -4.97 -1.11 12.32
CA HIS A 103 -4.24 -2.03 11.45
C HIS A 103 -2.73 -1.79 11.49
N ASP A 104 -2.29 -0.53 11.54
CA ASP A 104 -0.86 -0.19 11.62
C ASP A 104 -0.24 -0.79 12.87
N TYR A 105 -0.86 -0.61 14.04
CA TYR A 105 -0.39 -1.20 15.28
C TYR A 105 -0.37 -2.73 15.25
N HIS A 106 -1.40 -3.35 14.68
CA HIS A 106 -1.47 -4.80 14.62
C HIS A 106 -0.39 -5.38 13.69
N LEU A 107 -0.21 -4.80 12.51
CA LEU A 107 0.84 -5.21 11.57
C LEU A 107 2.24 -4.98 12.16
N GLU A 108 2.47 -3.87 12.86
CA GLU A 108 3.72 -3.60 13.57
C GLU A 108 3.98 -4.62 14.68
N LEU A 109 2.94 -5.00 15.43
CA LEU A 109 3.03 -6.06 16.45
C LEU A 109 3.39 -7.42 15.83
N ILE A 110 2.77 -7.78 14.70
CA ILE A 110 3.12 -9.00 13.97
C ILE A 110 4.60 -8.96 13.55
N GLY A 111 5.04 -7.84 12.97
CA GLY A 111 6.45 -7.64 12.62
C GLY A 111 7.39 -7.81 13.81
N GLN A 112 7.06 -7.19 14.94
CA GLN A 112 7.82 -7.29 16.20
C GLN A 112 7.94 -8.73 16.69
N LEU A 113 6.84 -9.49 16.68
CA LEU A 113 6.83 -10.89 17.12
C LEU A 113 7.67 -11.78 16.20
N ILE A 114 7.56 -11.59 14.88
CA ILE A 114 8.41 -12.28 13.89
C ILE A 114 9.89 -11.94 14.12
N GLY A 115 10.21 -10.65 14.30
CA GLY A 115 11.58 -10.21 14.55
C GLY A 115 12.18 -10.81 15.83
N GLN A 116 11.40 -10.87 16.91
CA GLN A 116 11.83 -11.51 18.16
C GLN A 116 12.00 -13.02 18.03
N PHE A 117 11.12 -13.69 17.28
CA PHE A 117 11.26 -15.10 16.98
C PHE A 117 12.54 -15.40 16.19
N LEU A 118 12.83 -14.61 15.14
CA LEU A 118 14.06 -14.73 14.35
C LEU A 118 15.30 -14.47 15.21
N MET A 119 15.24 -13.46 16.09
CA MET A 119 16.30 -13.16 17.06
C MET A 119 16.58 -14.35 17.98
N GLN A 120 15.55 -15.03 18.48
CA GLN A 120 15.71 -16.24 19.31
C GLN A 120 16.34 -17.40 18.53
N CYS A 121 16.12 -17.45 17.21
CA CYS A 121 16.73 -18.42 16.31
C CYS A 121 18.17 -18.05 15.88
N GLY A 122 18.70 -16.92 16.34
CA GLY A 122 20.07 -16.46 16.05
C GLY A 122 20.21 -15.59 14.80
N TYR A 123 19.11 -15.11 14.23
CA TYR A 123 19.09 -14.23 13.06
C TYR A 123 18.82 -12.78 13.45
N ASN A 124 19.31 -11.85 12.63
CA ASN A 124 18.98 -10.44 12.76
C ASN A 124 17.76 -10.09 11.89
N ALA A 125 16.94 -9.15 12.35
CA ALA A 125 15.75 -8.71 11.66
C ALA A 125 15.50 -7.22 11.90
N MET A 126 15.00 -6.55 10.87
CA MET A 126 14.51 -5.17 10.96
C MET A 126 13.02 -5.12 10.58
N ILE A 127 12.27 -4.41 11.41
CA ILE A 127 10.84 -4.13 11.21
C ILE A 127 10.65 -2.65 10.87
N PHE A 128 9.49 -2.29 10.32
CA PHE A 128 9.22 -0.92 9.89
C PHE A 128 7.84 -0.44 10.36
N PRO A 129 7.66 0.87 10.56
CA PRO A 129 6.33 1.46 10.69
C PRO A 129 5.49 1.14 9.44
N THR A 130 4.21 0.81 9.63
CA THR A 130 3.30 0.44 8.52
C THR A 130 3.02 1.62 7.59
N THR A 131 3.04 2.84 8.14
CA THR A 131 2.75 4.09 7.43
C THR A 131 3.95 5.04 7.40
N GLY A 132 3.79 6.18 6.71
CA GLY A 132 4.81 7.22 6.62
C GLY A 132 5.20 7.77 7.99
N VAL A 133 6.46 8.21 8.11
CA VAL A 133 6.97 8.88 9.31
C VAL A 133 6.80 10.39 9.13
N TYR A 134 6.25 11.07 10.13
CA TYR A 134 5.94 12.50 10.05
C TYR A 134 6.80 13.29 11.06
N PRO A 135 8.08 13.57 10.75
CA PRO A 135 8.95 14.30 11.65
C PRO A 135 8.51 15.77 11.78
N THR A 136 8.64 16.32 12.98
CA THR A 136 8.47 17.75 13.25
C THR A 136 9.80 18.49 13.04
N PHE A 137 9.78 19.59 12.29
CA PHE A 137 10.96 20.41 12.03
C PHE A 137 10.88 21.71 12.82
N ARG A 138 12.00 22.16 13.41
CA ARG A 138 12.03 23.35 14.26
C ARG A 138 11.79 24.66 13.51
N ASN A 139 12.39 24.80 12.31
CA ASN A 139 12.50 26.09 11.60
C ASN A 139 11.91 26.10 10.19
N LYS A 140 11.30 24.99 9.75
CA LYS A 140 10.73 24.85 8.41
C LYS A 140 9.42 24.08 8.50
N SER A 141 8.46 24.39 7.65
CA SER A 141 7.31 23.52 7.43
C SER A 141 7.72 22.23 6.74
N ALA A 142 6.92 21.18 6.89
CA ALA A 142 7.14 19.93 6.16
C ALA A 142 7.14 20.17 4.64
N ALA A 143 6.30 21.06 4.13
CA ALA A 143 6.24 21.41 2.72
C ALA A 143 7.58 21.98 2.20
N GLU A 144 8.20 22.89 2.96
CA GLU A 144 9.51 23.47 2.60
C GLU A 144 10.62 22.43 2.61
N VAL A 145 10.62 21.50 3.57
CA VAL A 145 11.63 20.43 3.63
C VAL A 145 11.45 19.45 2.48
N TRP A 146 10.22 18.99 2.25
CA TRP A 146 9.95 17.98 1.23
C TRP A 146 9.99 18.52 -0.20
N ALA A 147 9.95 19.84 -0.41
CA ALA A 147 10.12 20.44 -1.75
C ALA A 147 11.45 20.07 -2.42
N ALA A 148 12.50 19.78 -1.64
CA ALA A 148 13.79 19.33 -2.14
C ALA A 148 13.82 17.83 -2.53
N SER A 149 12.84 17.05 -2.07
CA SER A 149 12.72 15.63 -2.42
C SER A 149 11.96 15.47 -3.74
N PRO A 150 12.40 14.59 -4.67
CA PRO A 150 11.64 14.29 -5.88
C PRO A 150 10.25 13.73 -5.57
N PHE A 151 10.06 13.13 -4.39
CA PHE A 151 8.77 12.62 -3.93
C PHE A 151 7.81 13.71 -3.43
N ARG A 152 8.34 14.90 -3.07
CA ARG A 152 7.59 16.07 -2.55
C ARG A 152 6.62 15.77 -1.41
N PHE A 153 6.80 14.65 -0.73
CA PHE A 153 5.93 14.12 0.31
C PHE A 153 6.73 13.19 1.21
N THR A 154 6.31 13.06 2.47
CA THR A 154 6.95 12.09 3.37
C THR A 154 6.58 10.67 2.99
N SER A 155 7.57 9.79 2.94
CA SER A 155 7.38 8.36 2.66
C SER A 155 7.77 7.53 3.88
N GLY A 156 7.19 6.33 4.00
CA GLY A 156 7.73 5.32 4.89
C GLY A 156 9.18 4.98 4.51
N PRO A 157 9.99 4.49 5.46
CA PRO A 157 11.39 4.14 5.19
C PRO A 157 11.51 2.96 4.21
N PHE A 158 10.51 2.08 4.15
CA PHE A 158 10.51 0.88 3.32
C PHE A 158 9.20 0.74 2.54
N SER A 159 9.27 0.25 1.30
CA SER A 159 8.09 0.13 0.44
C SER A 159 7.40 -1.23 0.62
N HIS A 160 6.44 -1.30 1.55
CA HIS A 160 5.65 -2.52 1.78
C HIS A 160 4.90 -3.01 0.55
N ARG A 161 4.50 -2.10 -0.34
CA ARG A 161 3.82 -2.46 -1.60
C ARG A 161 4.74 -3.26 -2.54
N HIS A 162 5.98 -2.80 -2.75
CA HIS A 162 6.91 -3.56 -3.57
C HIS A 162 7.36 -4.85 -2.89
N ALA A 163 7.49 -4.86 -1.56
CA ALA A 163 7.77 -6.09 -0.83
C ALA A 163 6.66 -7.14 -1.03
N ALA A 164 5.39 -6.71 -1.03
CA ALA A 164 4.26 -7.60 -1.25
C ALA A 164 4.25 -8.20 -2.67
N THR A 165 4.46 -7.39 -3.72
CA THR A 165 4.51 -7.91 -5.09
C THR A 165 5.70 -8.83 -5.31
N ARG A 166 6.88 -8.49 -4.77
CA ARG A 166 8.10 -9.32 -4.83
C ARG A 166 8.00 -10.59 -4.01
N ALA A 167 7.15 -10.62 -2.98
CA ALA A 167 6.82 -11.81 -2.20
C ALA A 167 5.68 -12.64 -2.83
N GLY A 168 5.22 -12.30 -4.03
CA GLY A 168 4.20 -13.06 -4.75
C GLY A 168 2.78 -12.87 -4.22
N LEU A 169 2.52 -11.87 -3.37
CA LEU A 169 1.18 -11.65 -2.82
C LEU A 169 0.21 -11.03 -3.84
N GLY A 170 0.71 -10.28 -4.82
CA GLY A 170 -0.14 -9.59 -5.78
C GLY A 170 0.61 -8.79 -6.83
N GLU A 171 -0.12 -7.90 -7.52
CA GLU A 171 0.44 -6.94 -8.48
C GLU A 171 -0.06 -5.52 -8.23
N PHE A 172 0.67 -4.52 -8.70
CA PHE A 172 0.19 -3.15 -8.75
C PHE A 172 -0.96 -2.99 -9.76
N GLY A 173 -1.98 -2.23 -9.37
CA GLY A 173 -3.05 -1.80 -10.27
C GLY A 173 -2.80 -0.40 -10.82
N TYR A 174 -3.65 0.02 -11.76
CA TYR A 174 -3.68 1.41 -12.26
C TYR A 174 -4.03 2.45 -11.19
N ASN A 175 -4.52 2.03 -10.03
CA ASN A 175 -4.70 2.91 -8.87
C ASN A 175 -3.42 3.10 -8.04
N ASN A 176 -2.30 2.54 -8.51
CA ASN A 176 -1.01 2.50 -7.83
C ASN A 176 -1.02 1.73 -6.49
N LEU A 177 -2.05 0.94 -6.20
CA LEU A 177 -2.12 0.07 -5.02
C LEU A 177 -1.82 -1.37 -5.41
N VAL A 178 -1.43 -2.20 -4.44
CA VAL A 178 -1.24 -3.65 -4.66
C VAL A 178 -2.59 -4.34 -4.54
N LEU A 179 -2.97 -5.06 -5.59
CA LEU A 179 -4.14 -5.91 -5.64
C LEU A 179 -3.73 -7.35 -5.33
N THR A 180 -4.39 -7.97 -4.36
CA THR A 180 -4.36 -9.42 -4.14
C THR A 180 -5.62 -10.05 -4.74
N ARG A 181 -5.61 -11.37 -4.97
CA ARG A 181 -6.79 -12.07 -5.51
C ARG A 181 -7.92 -12.12 -4.47
N GLU A 182 -7.57 -12.18 -3.20
CA GLU A 182 -8.46 -12.38 -2.06
C GLU A 182 -9.14 -11.09 -1.62
N PHE A 183 -8.44 -9.95 -1.69
CA PHE A 183 -8.90 -8.69 -1.11
C PHE A 183 -8.80 -7.50 -2.06
N GLY A 184 -8.32 -7.71 -3.29
CA GLY A 184 -8.10 -6.61 -4.24
C GLY A 184 -7.17 -5.59 -3.60
N PRO A 185 -7.47 -4.29 -3.68
CA PRO A 185 -6.61 -3.28 -3.03
C PRO A 185 -6.93 -3.07 -1.53
N ARG A 186 -7.94 -3.73 -0.95
CA ARG A 186 -8.54 -3.41 0.37
C ARG A 186 -7.81 -4.08 1.52
N GLN A 187 -6.52 -3.80 1.61
CA GLN A 187 -5.65 -4.39 2.62
C GLN A 187 -4.47 -3.46 2.93
N ARG A 188 -3.87 -3.68 4.08
CA ARG A 188 -2.63 -3.02 4.49
C ARG A 188 -1.52 -4.05 4.61
N PHE A 189 -0.29 -3.63 4.42
CA PHE A 189 0.89 -4.48 4.40
C PHE A 189 1.93 -3.97 5.38
N ASN A 190 2.68 -4.88 5.99
CA ASN A 190 3.96 -4.57 6.62
C ASN A 190 4.98 -5.65 6.20
N SER A 191 6.24 -5.51 6.60
CA SER A 191 7.34 -6.37 6.18
C SER A 191 8.43 -6.47 7.24
N VAL A 192 9.12 -7.61 7.26
CA VAL A 192 10.33 -7.84 8.04
C VAL A 192 11.47 -8.16 7.08
N VAL A 193 12.59 -7.43 7.21
CA VAL A 193 13.85 -7.74 6.51
C VAL A 193 14.73 -8.56 7.45
N THR A 194 15.33 -9.66 6.99
CA THR A 194 16.14 -10.53 7.84
C THR A 194 17.36 -11.11 7.10
N ASP A 195 18.43 -11.40 7.85
CA ASP A 195 19.57 -12.18 7.36
C ASP A 195 19.34 -13.69 7.39
N ALA A 196 18.19 -14.14 7.90
CA ALA A 196 17.73 -15.51 7.74
C ALA A 196 17.47 -15.83 6.26
N GLU A 197 17.97 -16.97 5.82
CA GLU A 197 17.52 -17.60 4.58
C GLU A 197 16.15 -18.21 4.81
N LEU A 198 15.22 -17.93 3.88
CA LEU A 198 13.86 -18.44 3.91
C LEU A 198 13.48 -18.90 2.51
N VAL A 199 12.56 -19.86 2.41
CA VAL A 199 12.07 -20.37 1.12
C VAL A 199 11.20 -19.30 0.47
N PRO A 200 11.59 -18.75 -0.70
CA PRO A 200 10.83 -17.70 -1.36
C PRO A 200 9.55 -18.25 -2.00
N ASP A 201 8.47 -17.46 -1.95
CA ASP A 201 7.24 -17.80 -2.65
C ASP A 201 7.34 -17.49 -4.15
N PRO A 202 6.66 -18.25 -5.02
CA PRO A 202 6.58 -17.91 -6.43
C PRO A 202 5.88 -16.56 -6.61
N LEU A 203 6.26 -15.82 -7.66
CA LEU A 203 5.48 -14.65 -8.08
C LEU A 203 4.12 -15.12 -8.62
N ILE A 204 3.13 -14.22 -8.59
CA ILE A 204 1.86 -14.50 -9.28
C ILE A 204 2.12 -14.67 -10.78
N ASP A 205 1.24 -15.44 -11.43
CA ASP A 205 1.37 -15.88 -12.82
C ASP A 205 0.29 -15.31 -13.75
N GLN A 206 -0.70 -14.60 -13.20
CA GLN A 206 -1.75 -13.96 -13.98
C GLN A 206 -2.07 -12.55 -13.47
N PRO A 207 -2.47 -11.65 -14.38
CA PRO A 207 -3.03 -10.35 -14.04
C PRO A 207 -4.21 -10.40 -13.07
N ILE A 208 -4.25 -9.46 -12.13
CA ILE A 208 -5.36 -9.22 -11.20
C ILE A 208 -6.12 -7.94 -11.58
N CYS A 209 -5.40 -6.88 -11.97
CA CYS A 209 -5.95 -5.64 -12.44
C CYS A 209 -6.61 -5.82 -13.81
N LEU A 210 -7.78 -5.21 -14.01
CA LEU A 210 -8.50 -5.22 -15.28
C LEU A 210 -7.99 -4.18 -16.29
N ARG A 211 -7.05 -3.31 -15.87
CA ARG A 211 -6.30 -2.38 -16.72
C ARG A 211 -7.23 -1.54 -17.61
N ASP A 212 -6.97 -1.53 -18.92
CA ASP A 212 -7.72 -0.76 -19.91
C ASP A 212 -9.19 -1.15 -20.04
N LYS A 213 -9.57 -2.38 -19.66
CA LYS A 213 -10.97 -2.81 -19.64
C LYS A 213 -11.79 -2.19 -18.51
N CYS A 214 -11.17 -1.46 -17.57
CA CYS A 214 -11.83 -0.93 -16.38
C CYS A 214 -11.58 0.58 -16.18
N ARG A 215 -10.33 0.98 -15.87
CA ARG A 215 -9.91 2.38 -15.61
C ARG A 215 -10.77 3.16 -14.58
N LEU A 216 -11.57 2.48 -13.76
CA LEU A 216 -12.49 3.11 -12.80
C LEU A 216 -11.79 3.97 -11.76
N CYS A 217 -10.62 3.53 -11.27
CA CYS A 217 -9.84 4.30 -10.30
C CYS A 217 -9.36 5.65 -10.83
N LEU A 218 -9.10 5.75 -12.14
CA LEU A 218 -8.68 6.99 -12.80
C LEU A 218 -9.87 7.95 -12.91
N LYS A 219 -11.05 7.42 -13.27
CA LYS A 219 -12.30 8.20 -13.39
C LYS A 219 -12.83 8.68 -12.05
N ALA A 220 -12.74 7.84 -11.02
CA ALA A 220 -13.31 8.08 -9.69
C ALA A 220 -12.54 9.13 -8.87
N CYS A 221 -11.32 9.51 -9.25
CA CYS A 221 -10.50 10.44 -8.48
C CYS A 221 -10.89 11.89 -8.81
N PRO A 222 -11.59 12.63 -7.93
CA PRO A 222 -11.98 14.02 -8.23
C PRO A 222 -10.79 14.96 -8.31
N MET A 223 -9.66 14.58 -7.71
CA MET A 223 -8.42 15.36 -7.76
C MET A 223 -7.56 15.04 -8.98
N GLN A 224 -7.93 14.02 -9.78
CA GLN A 224 -7.09 13.49 -10.87
C GLN A 224 -5.64 13.21 -10.40
N ALA A 225 -5.51 12.69 -9.17
CA ALA A 225 -4.23 12.49 -8.50
C ALA A 225 -3.52 11.19 -8.91
N ILE A 226 -4.00 10.50 -9.94
CA ILE A 226 -3.45 9.24 -10.46
C ILE A 226 -3.29 9.38 -11.97
N ALA A 227 -2.10 9.10 -12.47
CA ALA A 227 -1.77 9.08 -13.90
C ALA A 227 -1.00 7.81 -14.25
N LEU A 228 -1.09 7.32 -15.48
CA LEU A 228 -0.21 6.23 -15.94
C LEU A 228 1.21 6.78 -16.13
N ARG A 229 2.24 5.95 -15.96
CA ARG A 229 3.64 6.38 -16.18
C ARG A 229 3.94 6.73 -17.64
N THR A 230 3.08 6.27 -18.55
CA THR A 230 3.14 6.53 -20.00
C THR A 230 2.28 7.72 -20.44
N ASP A 231 1.65 8.45 -19.50
CA ASP A 231 0.81 9.61 -19.83
C ASP A 231 1.68 10.83 -20.19
N PRO A 232 1.71 11.27 -21.46
CA PRO A 232 2.54 12.40 -21.89
C PRO A 232 2.06 13.74 -21.32
N GLY A 233 0.82 13.81 -20.81
CA GLY A 233 0.29 15.02 -20.19
C GLY A 233 0.68 15.18 -18.72
N ARG A 234 1.33 14.18 -18.11
CA ARG A 234 1.61 14.13 -16.66
C ARG A 234 3.00 13.54 -16.39
N GLU A 235 4.05 14.23 -16.85
CA GLU A 235 5.43 13.75 -16.72
C GLU A 235 6.11 14.14 -15.40
N ASP A 236 6.89 13.20 -14.86
CA ASP A 236 7.90 13.41 -13.81
C ASP A 236 9.02 12.34 -13.89
N TYR A 237 9.93 12.32 -12.90
CA TYR A 237 11.08 11.40 -12.87
C TYR A 237 10.73 9.90 -12.92
N ARG A 238 9.47 9.52 -12.70
CA ARG A 238 8.97 8.14 -12.76
C ARG A 238 8.40 7.79 -14.13
N SER A 239 8.26 8.76 -15.04
CA SER A 239 7.63 8.54 -16.36
C SER A 239 8.46 7.62 -17.25
N ILE A 240 7.79 6.85 -18.09
CA ILE A 240 8.40 5.88 -19.03
C ILE A 240 7.79 6.05 -20.41
N GLN A 241 8.58 5.77 -21.45
CA GLN A 241 8.13 5.95 -22.84
C GLN A 241 7.05 4.94 -23.24
N SER A 242 7.14 3.71 -22.74
CA SER A 242 6.18 2.64 -23.01
C SER A 242 6.15 1.65 -21.85
N ASP A 243 5.04 0.93 -21.72
CA ASP A 243 4.87 -0.17 -20.78
C ASP A 243 4.09 -1.28 -21.48
N ASP A 244 4.38 -2.54 -21.18
CA ASP A 244 3.58 -3.66 -21.66
C ASP A 244 2.36 -3.84 -20.74
N PRO A 245 1.12 -3.55 -21.20
CA PRO A 245 -0.07 -3.70 -20.39
C PRO A 245 -0.44 -5.17 -20.15
N GLN A 246 0.23 -6.15 -20.77
CA GLN A 246 -0.04 -7.57 -20.53
C GLN A 246 0.79 -8.16 -19.40
N ARG A 247 2.00 -7.63 -19.14
CA ARG A 247 2.87 -8.09 -18.05
C ARG A 247 2.20 -7.99 -16.69
N ILE A 248 2.73 -8.74 -15.72
CA ILE A 248 2.36 -8.61 -14.32
C ILE A 248 3.08 -7.40 -13.74
N PHE A 249 2.32 -6.50 -13.12
CA PHE A 249 2.88 -5.26 -12.59
C PHE A 249 3.51 -5.49 -11.21
N ILE A 250 4.70 -6.09 -11.19
CA ILE A 250 5.49 -6.21 -9.95
C ILE A 250 6.02 -4.83 -9.51
N ASP A 251 6.27 -3.96 -10.49
CA ASP A 251 6.58 -2.53 -10.31
C ASP A 251 5.38 -1.67 -10.73
N THR A 252 5.39 -0.39 -10.33
CA THR A 252 4.23 0.49 -10.51
C THR A 252 3.98 0.81 -11.99
N PRO A 253 2.73 0.64 -12.51
CA PRO A 253 2.35 1.07 -13.87
C PRO A 253 1.83 2.52 -13.91
N SER A 254 1.66 3.12 -12.73
CA SER A 254 1.00 4.41 -12.53
C SER A 254 1.70 5.20 -11.44
N MET A 255 1.53 6.51 -11.50
CA MET A 255 2.02 7.46 -10.53
C MET A 255 0.85 8.01 -9.72
N SER A 256 1.08 8.21 -8.44
CA SER A 256 0.18 8.99 -7.60
C SER A 256 0.85 10.31 -7.22
N PHE A 257 0.03 11.34 -7.06
CA PHE A 257 0.43 12.67 -6.58
C PHE A 257 -0.14 12.87 -5.17
N PRO A 258 0.58 12.49 -4.10
CA PRO A 258 0.03 12.46 -2.74
C PRO A 258 -0.42 13.84 -2.26
N THR A 259 0.33 14.89 -2.58
CA THR A 259 -0.02 16.28 -2.23
C THR A 259 -1.36 16.72 -2.84
N LEU A 260 -1.64 16.31 -4.08
CA LEU A 260 -2.90 16.56 -4.76
C LEU A 260 -4.03 15.64 -4.24
N CYS A 261 -3.70 14.41 -3.84
CA CYS A 261 -4.65 13.49 -3.23
C CYS A 261 -5.15 14.03 -1.88
N ILE A 262 -4.23 14.44 -0.99
CA ILE A 262 -4.57 14.90 0.36
C ILE A 262 -5.17 16.31 0.40
N SER A 263 -4.92 17.16 -0.60
CA SER A 263 -5.55 18.49 -0.66
C SER A 263 -7.08 18.40 -0.77
N ARG A 264 -7.60 17.24 -1.17
CA ARG A 264 -9.02 16.92 -1.09
C ARG A 264 -9.60 17.03 0.31
N ALA A 265 -8.82 16.83 1.37
CA ALA A 265 -9.29 16.94 2.76
C ALA A 265 -9.32 18.39 3.27
N GLN A 266 -8.92 19.37 2.46
CA GLN A 266 -9.01 20.80 2.82
C GLN A 266 -10.47 21.28 2.83
N SER A 267 -10.77 22.28 3.67
CA SER A 267 -12.10 22.86 3.79
C SER A 267 -12.63 23.40 2.44
N GLY A 268 -13.90 23.12 2.14
CA GLY A 268 -14.57 23.62 0.93
C GLY A 268 -14.52 22.68 -0.28
N THR A 269 -13.87 21.51 -0.19
CA THR A 269 -13.93 20.51 -1.25
C THR A 269 -15.26 19.73 -1.19
N LYS A 270 -15.81 19.38 -2.36
CA LYS A 270 -17.15 18.76 -2.45
C LYS A 270 -17.22 17.35 -1.86
N TYR A 271 -16.10 16.62 -1.84
CA TYR A 271 -16.07 15.22 -1.43
C TYR A 271 -14.82 14.94 -0.58
N PRO A 272 -14.70 15.36 0.68
CA PRO A 272 -13.42 15.37 1.39
C PRO A 272 -12.86 13.99 1.78
N VAL A 273 -13.68 12.93 1.81
CA VAL A 273 -13.25 11.58 2.23
C VAL A 273 -12.36 10.92 1.18
N LEU A 274 -11.14 10.55 1.56
CA LEU A 274 -10.13 9.88 0.71
C LEU A 274 -10.50 8.42 0.41
N GLY A 275 -9.87 7.81 -0.60
CA GLY A 275 -9.96 6.36 -0.85
C GLY A 275 -10.96 5.92 -1.92
N ASP A 276 -11.42 6.81 -2.80
CA ASP A 276 -12.37 6.42 -3.86
C ASP A 276 -11.78 5.45 -4.87
N CYS A 277 -10.49 5.57 -5.19
CA CYS A 277 -9.78 4.62 -6.05
C CYS A 277 -9.69 3.21 -5.44
N LEU A 278 -9.79 3.12 -4.11
CA LEU A 278 -9.82 1.88 -3.34
C LEU A 278 -11.24 1.31 -3.33
N ARG A 279 -12.25 2.14 -3.01
CA ARG A 279 -13.67 1.76 -2.98
C ARG A 279 -14.19 1.29 -4.33
N ILE A 280 -13.95 2.06 -5.39
CA ILE A 280 -14.53 1.81 -6.73
C ILE A 280 -13.94 0.59 -7.43
N CYS A 281 -12.77 0.11 -6.97
CA CYS A 281 -12.13 -1.04 -7.60
C CYS A 281 -13.11 -2.23 -7.63
N PRO A 282 -13.29 -2.93 -8.76
CA PRO A 282 -14.21 -4.06 -8.81
C PRO A 282 -13.60 -5.36 -8.28
N ILE A 283 -12.30 -5.34 -7.91
CA ILE A 283 -11.57 -6.51 -7.44
C ILE A 283 -11.54 -6.54 -5.91
N PRO A 284 -11.75 -7.70 -5.28
CA PRO A 284 -12.13 -8.99 -5.87
C PRO A 284 -13.64 -9.06 -6.15
N LYS A 285 -14.39 -8.19 -5.48
CA LYS A 285 -15.84 -8.01 -5.58
C LYS A 285 -16.14 -6.52 -5.69
N LYS A 286 -17.16 -6.19 -6.47
CA LYS A 286 -17.68 -4.82 -6.58
C LYS A 286 -18.18 -4.35 -5.21
N ALA A 287 -17.92 -3.07 -4.90
CA ALA A 287 -18.48 -2.43 -3.72
C ALA A 287 -20.00 -2.46 -3.76
N GLU A 288 -20.61 -2.91 -2.65
CA GLU A 288 -22.06 -2.97 -2.50
C GLU A 288 -22.61 -1.56 -2.31
N ARG A 289 -21.93 -0.76 -1.48
CA ARG A 289 -22.32 0.61 -1.15
C ARG A 289 -21.25 1.61 -1.63
N LEU A 290 -21.62 2.47 -2.56
CA LEU A 290 -20.76 3.56 -3.04
C LEU A 290 -21.39 4.91 -2.70
N PRO A 291 -20.57 5.94 -2.38
CA PRO A 291 -21.06 7.29 -2.25
C PRO A 291 -21.67 7.78 -3.57
N GLN A 292 -22.66 8.67 -3.49
CA GLN A 292 -23.48 9.10 -4.64
C GLN A 292 -22.63 9.60 -5.81
N HIS A 293 -21.54 10.32 -5.52
CA HIS A 293 -20.65 10.85 -6.55
C HIS A 293 -19.90 9.78 -7.34
N LEU A 294 -19.91 8.51 -6.94
CA LEU A 294 -19.29 7.42 -7.70
C LEU A 294 -20.30 6.61 -8.52
N HIS A 295 -21.60 6.89 -8.42
CA HIS A 295 -22.62 6.11 -9.14
C HIS A 295 -22.52 6.27 -10.66
N HIS A 296 -22.11 7.45 -11.13
CA HIS A 296 -21.88 7.73 -12.55
C HIS A 296 -20.67 6.99 -13.15
N CYS A 297 -19.83 6.39 -12.31
CA CYS A 297 -18.69 5.59 -12.74
C CYS A 297 -19.06 4.11 -12.98
N ARG A 298 -20.26 3.65 -12.61
CA ARG A 298 -20.66 2.24 -12.70
C ARG A 298 -20.89 1.75 -14.12
#